data_AF-A0A4Q8BFY6-F1
#
_entry.id   AF-A0A4Q8BFY6-F1
#
_cell.length_a   1.000
_cell.length_b   1.000
_cell.length_c   1.000
_cell.angle_alpha   90.00
_cell.angle_beta   90.00
_cell.angle_gamma   90.00
#
_symmetry.space_group_name_H-M   'P 1'
#
loop_
_entity.id
_entity.type
_entity.pdbx_description
1 polymer ?
#
loop_
_entity_poly.entity_id
_entity_poly.type
_entity_poly.pdbx_seq_one_letter_code
_entity_poly.pdbx_strand_id
1 'polypeptide(L)'
;MTGHGKAARLALLTAVLLAGCSSGTGSASETATASATGAPTGAAPPSSAAPASPAAAPATTGAQVPAERSALPDGVYRTQLTIDHAKQLGLDDPGNAGTWTLTVKAGTFKLECVPTSTPGVECGTHDPRLPAVVEVGTLHGTGNTVWFVHDQELLVKLSGCVRHSPKVDGCGPEDAYHLDWKRAGNGLQFNNYVGLGDQAGLPELSAWTVQPWTRIA
;
A
#
# COMPACT_ATOMS: atom_id res chain seq x y z
N MET A 1 -7.23 24.66 -51.99
CA MET A 1 -5.86 24.13 -51.76
C MET A 1 -5.97 23.14 -50.60
N THR A 2 -6.46 21.90 -50.79
CA THR A 2 -5.72 20.63 -51.07
C THR A 2 -4.51 20.41 -50.15
N GLY A 3 -4.32 19.31 -49.42
CA GLY A 3 -4.95 17.97 -49.34
C GLY A 3 -4.90 17.42 -47.90
N HIS A 4 -5.70 16.44 -47.46
CA HIS A 4 -5.86 15.03 -47.88
C HIS A 4 -4.62 14.14 -47.63
N GLY A 5 -4.72 13.33 -46.57
CA GLY A 5 -3.88 12.16 -46.32
C GLY A 5 -4.66 11.13 -45.49
N LYS A 6 -5.51 10.35 -46.15
CA LYS A 6 -6.02 9.07 -45.63
C LYS A 6 -5.03 7.98 -46.04
N ALA A 7 -4.72 7.04 -45.14
CA ALA A 7 -4.37 5.68 -45.52
C ALA A 7 -4.87 4.72 -44.46
N ALA A 8 -5.55 3.68 -44.93
CA ALA A 8 -6.27 2.68 -44.15
C ALA A 8 -5.67 1.30 -44.45
N ARG A 9 -5.81 0.41 -43.45
CA ARG A 9 -5.89 -1.07 -43.52
C ARG A 9 -4.68 -1.84 -44.09
N LEU A 10 -4.20 -2.81 -43.30
CA LEU A 10 -4.28 -4.22 -43.69
C LEU A 10 -4.14 -5.14 -42.45
N ALA A 11 -5.02 -6.14 -42.39
CA ALA A 11 -4.96 -7.25 -41.46
C ALA A 11 -4.05 -8.36 -42.03
N LEU A 12 -3.42 -9.15 -41.16
CA LEU A 12 -3.01 -10.51 -41.51
C LEU A 12 -3.31 -11.44 -40.33
N LEU A 13 -4.25 -12.35 -40.55
CA LEU A 13 -4.40 -13.61 -39.81
C LEU A 13 -3.23 -14.53 -40.15
N THR A 14 -2.71 -15.25 -39.17
CA THR A 14 -2.08 -16.55 -39.41
C THR A 14 -2.32 -17.45 -38.21
N ALA A 15 -2.93 -18.60 -38.48
CA ALA A 15 -3.15 -19.71 -37.57
C ALA A 15 -2.32 -20.90 -38.08
N VAL A 16 -1.62 -21.62 -37.19
CA VAL A 16 -1.26 -23.07 -37.25
C VAL A 16 -0.86 -23.44 -35.79
N LEU A 17 -1.60 -24.20 -34.97
CA LEU A 17 -1.95 -25.64 -34.90
C LEU A 17 -0.82 -26.63 -34.52
N LEU A 18 -1.17 -27.51 -33.56
CA LEU A 18 -0.55 -28.79 -33.13
C LEU A 18 0.51 -28.68 -32.02
N ALA A 19 0.60 -29.55 -31.01
CA ALA A 19 -0.21 -30.65 -30.47
C ALA A 19 0.50 -31.10 -29.18
N GLY A 20 -0.20 -31.66 -28.20
CA GLY A 20 0.46 -32.27 -27.04
C GLY A 20 -0.49 -32.71 -25.94
N CYS A 21 -1.11 -33.87 -26.14
CA CYS A 21 -1.88 -34.60 -25.14
C CYS A 21 -1.02 -35.01 -23.94
N SER A 22 -1.58 -35.00 -22.74
CA SER A 22 -1.65 -36.21 -21.91
C SER A 22 -2.50 -36.00 -20.66
N SER A 23 -3.37 -36.99 -20.44
CA SER A 23 -4.39 -37.17 -19.42
C SER A 23 -3.85 -37.37 -18.00
N GLY A 24 -4.66 -37.07 -16.99
CA GLY A 24 -4.39 -37.45 -15.60
C GLY A 24 -5.52 -37.07 -14.64
N THR A 25 -6.53 -37.93 -14.57
CA THR A 25 -7.66 -37.93 -13.62
C THR A 25 -7.17 -38.14 -12.19
N GLY A 26 -7.80 -37.50 -11.19
CA GLY A 26 -7.60 -37.86 -9.78
C GLY A 26 -8.33 -36.96 -8.79
N SER A 27 -9.53 -37.37 -8.39
CA SER A 27 -10.32 -36.81 -7.29
C SER A 27 -9.84 -37.31 -5.92
N ALA A 28 -9.87 -36.38 -4.96
CA ALA A 28 -10.39 -36.48 -3.58
C ALA A 28 -9.84 -37.47 -2.52
N SER A 29 -9.82 -36.90 -1.31
CA SER A 29 -10.05 -37.46 0.03
C SER A 29 -8.89 -37.99 0.88
N GLU A 30 -8.54 -37.14 1.86
CA GLU A 30 -8.76 -37.35 3.30
C GLU A 30 -8.11 -38.54 4.07
N THR A 31 -7.41 -38.11 5.14
CA THR A 31 -7.23 -38.71 6.47
C THR A 31 -6.18 -39.80 6.73
N ALA A 32 -5.50 -39.54 7.86
CA ALA A 32 -5.12 -40.47 8.92
C ALA A 32 -3.62 -40.83 9.05
N THR A 33 -3.05 -40.17 10.07
CA THR A 33 -1.94 -40.51 10.96
C THR A 33 -1.73 -42.01 11.21
N ALA A 34 -0.47 -42.45 11.23
CA ALA A 34 0.06 -43.37 12.25
C ALA A 34 1.60 -43.43 12.25
N SER A 35 2.15 -43.33 13.45
CA SER A 35 3.56 -43.43 13.82
C SER A 35 4.16 -44.83 13.61
N ALA A 36 5.48 -44.90 13.42
CA ALA A 36 6.44 -45.60 14.31
C ALA A 36 7.64 -46.24 13.57
N THR A 37 8.82 -45.72 13.92
CA THR A 37 10.03 -46.45 14.36
C THR A 37 10.67 -47.51 13.45
N GLY A 38 11.93 -47.26 13.05
CA GLY A 38 12.91 -48.32 12.74
C GLY A 38 13.99 -47.94 11.72
N ALA A 39 15.16 -47.53 12.20
CA ALA A 39 16.44 -47.46 11.45
C ALA A 39 16.92 -48.90 11.06
N PRO A 40 17.93 -49.16 10.18
CA PRO A 40 19.19 -48.40 10.09
C PRO A 40 19.95 -48.33 8.74
N THR A 41 20.95 -47.43 8.73
CA THR A 41 22.26 -47.46 8.02
C THR A 41 22.33 -47.62 6.50
N GLY A 42 22.80 -46.55 5.85
CA GLY A 42 23.45 -46.59 4.53
C GLY A 42 23.88 -45.18 4.10
N ALA A 43 25.16 -44.86 4.26
CA ALA A 43 25.75 -43.57 3.94
C ALA A 43 25.83 -43.30 2.41
N ALA A 44 25.57 -42.06 2.00
CA ALA A 44 25.81 -41.51 0.65
C ALA A 44 26.02 -39.96 0.75
N PRO A 45 26.61 -39.26 -0.23
CA PRO A 45 27.80 -38.38 -0.12
C PRO A 45 27.50 -36.89 0.15
N PRO A 46 28.52 -36.01 0.33
CA PRO A 46 28.31 -34.63 0.77
C PRO A 46 27.56 -33.79 -0.27
N SER A 47 26.44 -33.22 0.15
CA SER A 47 25.65 -32.27 -0.62
C SER A 47 26.40 -30.94 -0.73
N SER A 48 26.65 -30.50 -1.96
CA SER A 48 27.21 -29.19 -2.28
C SER A 48 26.38 -28.08 -1.62
N ALA A 49 27.04 -27.27 -0.79
CA ALA A 49 26.45 -26.12 -0.13
C ALA A 49 25.97 -25.10 -1.17
N ALA A 50 24.66 -24.94 -1.30
CA ALA A 50 24.06 -23.75 -1.88
C ALA A 50 24.21 -22.59 -0.87
N PRO A 51 24.58 -21.37 -1.30
CA PRO A 51 24.71 -20.24 -0.39
C PRO A 51 23.37 -19.95 0.27
N ALA A 52 23.39 -19.81 1.59
CA ALA A 52 22.23 -19.42 2.38
C ALA A 52 21.64 -18.13 1.80
N SER A 53 20.38 -18.21 1.33
CA SER A 53 19.59 -17.01 1.12
C SER A 53 19.61 -16.18 2.40
N PRO A 54 19.80 -14.85 2.33
CA PRO A 54 19.72 -14.02 3.52
C PRO A 54 18.35 -14.26 4.14
N ALA A 55 18.36 -14.67 5.40
CA ALA A 55 17.17 -14.88 6.19
C ALA A 55 16.28 -13.64 6.05
N ALA A 56 15.04 -13.86 5.64
CA ALA A 56 14.01 -12.84 5.72
C ALA A 56 14.06 -12.25 7.13
N ALA A 57 14.13 -10.92 7.22
CA ALA A 57 14.09 -10.23 8.50
C ALA A 57 12.89 -10.74 9.30
N PRO A 58 13.05 -11.03 10.61
CA PRO A 58 11.95 -11.54 11.40
C PRO A 58 10.78 -10.55 11.34
N ALA A 59 9.61 -11.05 10.99
CA ALA A 59 8.36 -10.29 11.10
C ALA A 59 8.22 -9.80 12.55
N THR A 60 8.18 -8.49 12.74
CA THR A 60 8.05 -7.87 14.05
C THR A 60 6.68 -8.22 14.63
N THR A 61 6.62 -9.23 15.47
CA THR A 61 5.48 -9.52 16.33
C THR A 61 5.36 -8.39 17.36
N GLY A 62 4.31 -7.57 17.25
CA GLY A 62 3.76 -6.83 18.40
C GLY A 62 4.21 -5.39 18.62
N ALA A 63 4.35 -4.56 17.59
CA ALA A 63 4.45 -3.13 17.81
C ALA A 63 3.10 -2.60 18.32
N GLN A 64 3.01 -2.30 19.62
CA GLN A 64 1.80 -1.80 20.26
C GLN A 64 1.68 -0.28 20.06
N VAL A 65 0.51 0.18 19.61
CA VAL A 65 0.20 1.61 19.54
C VAL A 65 0.35 2.24 20.93
N PRO A 66 1.16 3.31 21.09
CA PRO A 66 1.28 4.01 22.36
C PRO A 66 -0.05 4.63 22.82
N ALA A 67 -0.33 4.59 24.12
CA ALA A 67 -1.53 5.25 24.66
C ALA A 67 -1.42 6.79 24.62
N GLU A 68 -0.20 7.33 24.59
CA GLU A 68 0.06 8.76 24.57
C GLU A 68 -0.37 9.40 23.24
N ARG A 69 -0.97 10.59 23.33
CA ARG A 69 -1.31 11.40 22.17
C ARG A 69 -0.03 11.91 21.51
N SER A 70 0.01 11.85 20.18
CA SER A 70 1.15 12.38 19.42
C SER A 70 1.45 13.86 19.71
N ALA A 71 2.73 14.20 19.71
CA ALA A 71 3.21 15.59 19.73
C ALA A 71 3.21 16.26 18.34
N LEU A 72 2.70 15.58 17.30
CA LEU A 72 2.58 16.15 15.96
C LEU A 72 1.77 17.46 16.01
N PRO A 73 2.25 18.59 15.47
CA PRO A 73 1.60 19.87 15.68
C PRO A 73 0.28 19.98 14.90
N ASP A 74 -0.73 20.57 15.54
CA ASP A 74 -1.97 20.98 14.88
C ASP A 74 -1.69 21.89 13.67
N GLY A 75 -2.48 21.71 12.63
CA GLY A 75 -2.38 22.48 11.38
C GLY A 75 -3.00 21.75 10.20
N VAL A 76 -3.08 22.46 9.07
CA VAL A 76 -3.40 21.88 7.77
C VAL A 76 -2.14 21.86 6.94
N TYR A 77 -1.74 20.68 6.49
CA TYR A 77 -0.52 20.44 5.74
C TYR A 77 -0.87 19.88 4.36
N ARG A 78 -0.17 20.32 3.33
CA ARG A 78 -0.41 19.91 1.95
C ARG A 78 0.87 19.54 1.24
N THR A 79 0.80 18.48 0.45
CA THR A 79 1.80 18.14 -0.55
C THR A 79 1.10 17.84 -1.88
N GLN A 80 1.84 17.95 -2.97
CA GLN A 80 1.37 17.63 -4.30
C GLN A 80 2.39 16.73 -4.99
N LEU A 81 1.92 15.61 -5.52
CA LEU A 81 2.74 14.64 -6.23
C LEU A 81 2.06 14.34 -7.56
N THR A 82 2.74 14.61 -8.68
CA THR A 82 2.25 14.19 -9.99
C THR A 82 2.67 12.76 -10.27
N ILE A 83 1.99 12.06 -11.18
CA ILE A 83 2.36 10.70 -11.60
C ILE A 83 3.80 10.65 -12.12
N ASP A 84 4.20 11.62 -12.94
CA ASP A 84 5.56 11.64 -13.50
C ASP A 84 6.62 11.86 -12.43
N HIS A 85 6.34 12.73 -11.45
CA HIS A 85 7.23 12.94 -10.32
C HIS A 85 7.29 11.71 -9.40
N ALA A 86 6.17 11.05 -9.15
CA ALA A 86 6.12 9.78 -8.42
C ALA A 86 7.04 8.74 -9.07
N LYS A 87 6.94 8.55 -10.40
CA LYS A 87 7.81 7.64 -11.15
C LYS A 87 9.29 8.01 -11.06
N GLN A 88 9.62 9.29 -11.13
CA GLN A 88 11.00 9.76 -10.99
C GLN A 88 11.58 9.44 -9.60
N LEU A 89 10.74 9.34 -8.57
CA LEU A 89 11.10 8.95 -7.21
C LEU A 89 11.07 7.43 -7.00
N GLY A 90 10.80 6.64 -8.04
CA GLY A 90 10.69 5.18 -7.96
C GLY A 90 9.35 4.68 -7.37
N LEU A 91 8.33 5.53 -7.34
CA LEU A 91 6.96 5.13 -7.00
C LEU A 91 6.22 4.71 -8.27
N ASP A 92 6.07 3.39 -8.46
CA ASP A 92 5.43 2.83 -9.64
C ASP A 92 3.89 2.83 -9.56
N ASP A 93 3.33 2.95 -8.35
CA ASP A 93 1.88 3.04 -8.15
C ASP A 93 1.39 4.50 -8.33
N PRO A 94 0.65 4.81 -9.41
CA PRO A 94 0.12 6.15 -9.65
C PRO A 94 -0.94 6.57 -8.60
N GLY A 95 -1.44 5.64 -7.80
CA GLY A 95 -2.30 5.93 -6.66
C GLY A 95 -1.64 6.87 -5.63
N ASN A 96 -0.31 6.91 -5.57
CA ASN A 96 0.42 7.86 -4.71
C ASN A 96 0.33 9.31 -5.22
N ALA A 97 0.03 9.53 -6.49
CA ALA A 97 -0.10 10.87 -7.04
C ALA A 97 -1.43 11.50 -6.61
N GLY A 98 -1.46 12.83 -6.58
CA GLY A 98 -2.57 13.62 -6.05
C GLY A 98 -2.11 14.85 -5.30
N THR A 99 -3.08 15.70 -4.96
CA THR A 99 -2.92 16.73 -3.94
C THR A 99 -3.39 16.15 -2.61
N TRP A 100 -2.44 15.86 -1.74
CA TRP A 100 -2.70 15.30 -0.42
C TRP A 100 -2.81 16.42 0.62
N THR A 101 -3.87 16.41 1.42
CA THR A 101 -4.08 17.37 2.51
C THR A 101 -4.28 16.62 3.82
N LEU A 102 -3.35 16.81 4.76
CA LEU A 102 -3.43 16.31 6.13
C LEU A 102 -3.94 17.44 7.03
N THR A 103 -5.07 17.22 7.69
CA THR A 103 -5.54 18.09 8.77
C THR A 103 -5.26 17.42 10.10
N VAL A 104 -4.50 18.09 10.97
CA VAL A 104 -4.23 17.66 12.36
C VAL A 104 -4.90 18.64 13.31
N LYS A 105 -5.72 18.13 14.24
CA LYS A 105 -6.38 18.97 15.24
C LYS A 105 -6.59 18.20 16.54
N ALA A 106 -6.03 18.70 17.64
CA ALA A 106 -6.22 18.15 18.98
C ALA A 106 -5.97 16.64 19.09
N GLY A 107 -4.97 16.12 18.35
CA GLY A 107 -4.61 14.70 18.35
C GLY A 107 -5.51 13.81 17.47
N THR A 108 -6.35 14.38 16.61
CA THR A 108 -7.01 13.64 15.52
C THR A 108 -6.43 14.06 14.18
N PHE A 109 -6.62 13.21 13.17
CA PHE A 109 -6.23 13.51 11.80
C PHE A 109 -7.35 13.22 10.80
N LYS A 110 -7.29 13.92 9.68
CA LYS A 110 -8.03 13.62 8.46
C LYS A 110 -7.09 13.78 7.28
N LEU A 111 -6.99 12.75 6.45
CA LEU A 111 -6.25 12.78 5.20
C LEU A 111 -7.24 12.85 4.03
N GLU A 112 -6.99 13.78 3.13
CA GLU A 112 -7.75 13.95 1.90
C GLU A 112 -6.82 13.87 0.70
N CYS A 113 -7.30 13.31 -0.41
CA CYS A 113 -6.58 13.31 -1.68
C CYS A 113 -7.49 13.75 -2.83
N VAL A 114 -7.03 14.74 -3.59
CA VAL A 114 -7.70 15.20 -4.81
C VAL A 114 -6.80 14.92 -6.02
N PRO A 115 -7.27 14.22 -7.06
CA PRO A 115 -6.51 13.99 -8.29
C PRO A 115 -6.00 15.31 -8.89
N THR A 116 -4.76 15.32 -9.37
CA THR A 116 -4.17 16.49 -10.04
C THR A 116 -4.52 16.53 -11.53
N SER A 117 -4.60 15.37 -12.18
CA SER A 117 -4.82 15.25 -13.62
C SER A 117 -5.72 14.08 -14.03
N THR A 118 -5.67 12.96 -13.32
CA THR A 118 -6.26 11.68 -13.78
C THR A 118 -7.15 11.07 -12.70
N PRO A 119 -8.43 11.53 -12.61
CA PRO A 119 -9.39 10.98 -11.66
C PRO A 119 -9.58 9.46 -11.83
N GLY A 120 -9.61 8.73 -10.72
CA GLY A 120 -9.72 7.26 -10.70
C GLY A 120 -8.41 6.51 -10.98
N VAL A 121 -7.29 7.23 -11.13
CA VAL A 121 -5.93 6.66 -11.23
C VAL A 121 -5.04 7.20 -10.11
N GLU A 122 -5.15 8.49 -9.84
CA GLU A 122 -4.51 9.17 -8.70
C GLU A 122 -5.35 9.00 -7.43
N CYS A 123 -4.74 9.24 -6.26
CA CYS A 123 -5.38 9.17 -4.94
C CYS A 123 -5.80 7.76 -4.49
N GLY A 124 -5.02 6.76 -4.88
CA GLY A 124 -5.28 5.36 -4.56
C GLY A 124 -6.57 4.85 -5.21
N THR A 125 -7.18 3.84 -4.59
CA THR A 125 -8.46 3.24 -5.03
C THR A 125 -9.68 4.14 -4.80
N HIS A 126 -9.48 5.45 -4.58
CA HIS A 126 -10.55 6.41 -4.31
C HIS A 126 -11.50 6.57 -5.51
N ASP A 127 -12.80 6.37 -5.31
CA ASP A 127 -13.80 6.69 -6.33
C ASP A 127 -13.91 8.23 -6.45
N PRO A 128 -13.60 8.83 -7.61
CA PRO A 128 -13.63 10.28 -7.79
C PRO A 128 -15.03 10.91 -7.62
N ARG A 129 -16.09 10.10 -7.49
CA ARG A 129 -17.46 10.56 -7.21
C ARG A 129 -17.74 10.72 -5.71
N LEU A 130 -16.88 10.16 -4.86
CA LEU A 130 -17.01 10.21 -3.41
C LEU A 130 -16.22 11.38 -2.82
N PRO A 131 -16.61 11.90 -1.64
CA PRO A 131 -15.81 12.87 -0.90
C PRO A 131 -14.35 12.41 -0.77
N ALA A 132 -13.41 13.33 -0.96
CA ALA A 132 -11.96 13.08 -1.07
C ALA A 132 -11.28 12.54 0.21
N VAL A 133 -12.03 12.10 1.22
CA VAL A 133 -11.50 11.60 2.50
C VAL A 133 -11.02 10.18 2.32
N VAL A 134 -9.71 9.97 2.52
CA VAL A 134 -9.05 8.68 2.34
C VAL A 134 -8.70 8.01 3.67
N GLU A 135 -8.41 8.81 4.71
CA GLU A 135 -8.12 8.32 6.06
C GLU A 135 -8.63 9.31 7.10
N VAL A 136 -9.05 8.80 8.26
CA VAL A 136 -9.42 9.61 9.42
C VAL A 136 -9.21 8.80 10.69
N GLY A 137 -8.87 9.46 11.80
CA GLY A 137 -8.74 8.79 13.08
C GLY A 137 -7.96 9.59 14.12
N THR A 138 -7.24 8.88 14.99
CA THR A 138 -6.47 9.47 16.09
C THR A 138 -4.97 9.36 15.87
N LEU A 139 -4.25 10.30 16.48
CA LEU A 139 -2.79 10.36 16.45
C LEU A 139 -2.21 10.02 17.82
N HIS A 140 -1.36 9.00 17.83
CA HIS A 140 -0.65 8.53 19.00
C HIS A 140 0.86 8.65 18.79
N GLY A 141 1.64 8.51 19.85
CA GLY A 141 3.10 8.41 19.74
C GLY A 141 3.86 9.30 20.70
N THR A 142 5.17 9.12 20.71
CA THR A 142 6.10 9.77 21.63
C THR A 142 7.27 10.38 20.85
N GLY A 143 7.77 11.52 21.33
CA GLY A 143 8.85 12.25 20.67
C GLY A 143 8.52 12.57 19.21
N ASN A 144 9.34 12.05 18.29
CA ASN A 144 9.25 12.32 16.86
C ASN A 144 8.62 11.16 16.07
N THR A 145 7.98 10.20 16.74
CA THR A 145 7.24 9.13 16.06
C THR A 145 5.75 9.38 16.23
N VAL A 146 5.00 9.29 15.12
CA VAL A 146 3.55 9.41 15.10
C VAL A 146 2.93 8.12 14.57
N TRP A 147 1.89 7.67 15.26
CA TRP A 147 1.04 6.55 14.92
C TRP A 147 -0.29 7.07 14.40
N PHE A 148 -0.69 6.63 13.22
CA PHE A 148 -1.98 6.89 12.61
C PHE A 148 -2.89 5.70 12.90
N VAL A 149 -3.92 5.91 13.70
CA VAL A 149 -4.89 4.88 14.09
C VAL A 149 -6.23 5.23 13.48
N HIS A 150 -6.73 4.35 12.62
CA HIS A 150 -7.88 4.63 11.76
C HIS A 150 -9.21 4.44 12.48
N ASP A 151 -10.14 5.38 12.26
CA ASP A 151 -11.54 5.27 12.64
C ASP A 151 -12.35 4.91 11.39
N GLN A 152 -12.52 3.60 11.20
CA GLN A 152 -13.17 3.04 10.04
C GLN A 152 -14.67 3.35 9.95
N GLU A 153 -15.35 3.53 11.08
CA GLU A 153 -16.77 3.92 11.09
C GLU A 153 -16.95 5.38 10.65
N LEU A 154 -16.08 6.26 11.16
CA LEU A 154 -16.07 7.66 10.77
C LEU A 154 -15.65 7.81 9.30
N LEU A 155 -14.68 7.03 8.83
CA LEU A 155 -14.27 7.05 7.43
C LEU A 155 -15.44 6.73 6.51
N VAL A 156 -16.15 5.61 6.73
CA VAL A 156 -17.34 5.24 5.96
C VAL A 156 -18.40 6.34 5.98
N LYS A 157 -18.63 6.97 7.14
CA LYS A 157 -19.58 8.08 7.26
C LYS A 157 -19.18 9.32 6.46
N LEU A 158 -17.88 9.62 6.37
CA LEU A 158 -17.38 10.83 5.71
C LEU A 158 -17.13 10.64 4.22
N SER A 159 -16.61 9.50 3.80
CA SER A 159 -16.29 9.19 2.41
C SER A 159 -17.44 8.51 1.67
N GLY A 160 -18.41 7.94 2.37
CA GLY A 160 -19.47 7.14 1.74
C GLY A 160 -18.96 5.86 1.07
N CYS A 161 -17.71 5.47 1.34
CA CYS A 161 -17.16 4.22 0.84
C CYS A 161 -17.94 3.02 1.41
N VAL A 162 -18.00 1.93 0.66
CA VAL A 162 -18.76 0.73 1.05
C VAL A 162 -17.79 -0.39 1.42
N ARG A 163 -17.91 -0.91 2.64
CA ARG A 163 -17.13 -2.08 3.06
C ARG A 163 -17.71 -3.34 2.41
N HIS A 164 -17.00 -3.91 1.43
CA HIS A 164 -17.31 -5.24 0.94
C HIS A 164 -16.61 -6.29 1.84
N SER A 165 -17.35 -7.26 2.38
CA SER A 165 -16.76 -8.29 3.24
C SER A 165 -16.16 -9.43 2.39
N PRO A 166 -15.01 -10.03 2.76
CA PRO A 166 -14.12 -9.73 3.89
C PRO A 166 -12.93 -8.82 3.49
N LYS A 167 -13.00 -8.15 2.33
CA LYS A 167 -11.92 -7.29 1.81
C LYS A 167 -12.45 -5.90 1.55
N VAL A 168 -11.93 -4.95 2.32
CA VAL A 168 -12.26 -3.54 2.22
C VAL A 168 -11.62 -2.94 0.98
N ASP A 169 -12.18 -3.26 -0.18
CA ASP A 169 -11.83 -2.57 -1.42
C ASP A 169 -12.39 -1.14 -1.33
N GLY A 170 -11.54 -0.17 -1.00
CA GLY A 170 -11.83 1.26 -1.18
C GLY A 170 -12.20 2.09 0.05
N CYS A 171 -12.11 1.57 1.29
CA CYS A 171 -12.27 2.38 2.52
C CYS A 171 -10.96 2.60 3.29
N GLY A 172 -9.85 2.79 2.58
CA GLY A 172 -8.56 3.05 3.21
C GLY A 172 -8.06 1.90 4.10
N PRO A 173 -6.99 2.15 4.86
CA PRO A 173 -6.33 1.14 5.70
C PRO A 173 -7.10 0.82 6.99
N GLU A 174 -7.19 -0.46 7.35
CA GLU A 174 -7.81 -0.90 8.62
C GLU A 174 -6.82 -0.86 9.78
N ASP A 175 -5.56 -1.24 9.53
CA ASP A 175 -4.55 -1.35 10.56
C ASP A 175 -3.72 -0.06 10.68
N ALA A 176 -3.30 0.21 11.91
CA ALA A 176 -2.47 1.37 12.20
C ALA A 176 -1.09 1.26 11.54
N TYR A 177 -0.49 2.42 11.26
CA TYR A 177 0.91 2.52 10.87
C TYR A 177 1.60 3.65 11.63
N HIS A 178 2.92 3.65 11.63
CA HIS A 178 3.69 4.76 12.19
C HIS A 178 4.77 5.28 11.25
N LEU A 179 5.12 6.54 11.47
CA LEU A 179 6.15 7.27 10.76
C LEU A 179 6.96 8.07 11.78
N ASP A 180 8.22 8.30 11.46
CA ASP A 180 8.96 9.38 12.09
C ASP A 180 8.64 10.70 11.40
N TRP A 181 8.68 11.80 12.15
CA TRP A 181 8.41 13.13 11.66
C TRP A 181 9.39 14.15 12.21
N LYS A 182 9.61 15.22 11.44
CA LYS A 182 10.31 16.42 11.89
C LYS A 182 9.71 17.65 11.25
N ARG A 183 9.95 18.82 11.86
CA ARG A 183 9.65 20.10 11.23
C ARG A 183 10.61 20.35 10.07
N ALA A 184 10.06 20.80 8.94
CA ALA A 184 10.81 21.21 7.76
C ALA A 184 10.36 22.61 7.35
N GLY A 185 11.07 23.64 7.82
CA GLY A 185 10.62 25.04 7.66
C GLY A 185 9.30 25.29 8.37
N ASN A 186 8.29 25.77 7.62
CA ASN A 186 6.93 25.92 8.13
C ASN A 186 6.11 24.62 8.07
N GLY A 187 6.68 23.53 7.55
CA GLY A 187 6.00 22.27 7.27
C GLY A 187 6.47 21.07 8.10
N LEU A 188 6.14 19.89 7.59
CA LEU A 188 6.53 18.58 8.14
C LEU A 188 7.31 17.79 7.09
N GLN A 189 8.17 16.90 7.55
CA GLN A 189 8.75 15.84 6.74
C GLN A 189 8.57 14.52 7.50
N PHE A 190 8.11 13.49 6.80
CA PHE A 190 7.94 12.15 7.34
C PHE A 190 8.96 11.18 6.74
N ASN A 191 9.29 10.12 7.48
CA ASN A 191 10.19 9.05 7.09
C ASN A 191 9.89 7.77 7.89
N ASN A 192 10.61 6.68 7.62
CA ASN A 192 10.54 5.44 8.38
C ASN A 192 9.10 4.91 8.51
N TYR A 193 8.39 4.79 7.39
CA TYR A 193 7.04 4.22 7.38
C TYR A 193 7.09 2.75 7.81
N VAL A 194 6.25 2.40 8.78
CA VAL A 194 6.08 1.02 9.25
C VAL A 194 4.59 0.75 9.40
N GLY A 195 4.05 -0.09 8.51
CA GLY A 195 2.66 -0.55 8.56
C GLY A 195 2.47 -1.82 9.39
N LEU A 196 1.29 -1.96 9.99
CA LEU A 196 0.82 -3.19 10.63
C LEU A 196 -0.27 -3.84 9.77
N GLY A 197 -0.52 -5.15 9.95
CA GLY A 197 -1.64 -5.87 9.33
C GLY A 197 -1.82 -5.62 7.83
N ASP A 198 -2.92 -5.02 7.39
CA ASP A 198 -3.21 -4.71 5.98
C ASP A 198 -2.26 -3.67 5.35
N GLN A 199 -1.53 -2.94 6.18
CA GLN A 199 -0.46 -2.02 5.80
C GLN A 199 0.94 -2.68 5.83
N ALA A 200 1.05 -3.91 6.33
CA ALA A 200 2.32 -4.60 6.41
C ALA A 200 2.85 -4.92 4.99
N GLY A 201 4.05 -4.44 4.69
CA GLY A 201 4.72 -4.68 3.40
C GLY A 201 4.50 -3.61 2.34
N LEU A 202 3.77 -2.52 2.64
CA LEU A 202 3.82 -1.33 1.80
C LEU A 202 5.25 -0.74 1.79
N PRO A 203 5.70 -0.20 0.65
CA PRO A 203 7.04 0.35 0.53
C PRO A 203 7.24 1.54 1.48
N GLU A 204 8.44 1.67 2.01
CA GLU A 204 8.84 2.82 2.85
C GLU A 204 8.69 4.16 2.11
N LEU A 205 8.83 4.10 0.78
CA LEU A 205 8.55 5.19 -0.13
C LEU A 205 7.04 5.19 -0.46
N SER A 206 6.33 6.22 -0.01
CA SER A 206 4.93 6.48 -0.32
C SER A 206 4.66 7.98 -0.34
N ALA A 207 3.45 8.41 -0.69
CA ALA A 207 3.04 9.82 -0.67
C ALA A 207 3.39 10.56 0.65
N TRP A 208 3.48 9.83 1.76
CA TRP A 208 3.89 10.36 3.06
C TRP A 208 5.34 10.84 3.11
N THR A 209 6.26 10.03 2.59
CA THR A 209 7.71 10.15 2.85
C THR A 209 8.48 10.84 1.73
N VAL A 210 7.90 10.91 0.52
CA VAL A 210 8.62 11.35 -0.68
C VAL A 210 8.69 12.87 -0.87
N GLN A 211 7.86 13.66 -0.18
CA GLN A 211 7.85 15.13 -0.32
C GLN A 211 7.65 15.81 1.04
N PRO A 212 8.22 17.01 1.25
CA PRO A 212 7.89 17.81 2.42
C PRO A 212 6.42 18.28 2.34
N TRP A 213 5.77 18.29 3.48
CA TRP A 213 4.40 18.75 3.66
C TRP A 213 4.39 20.21 4.08
N THR A 214 3.82 21.08 3.25
CA THR A 214 3.78 22.52 3.55
C THR A 214 2.57 22.84 4.40
N ARG A 215 2.75 23.56 5.51
CA ARG A 215 1.61 24.07 6.28
C ARG A 215 0.91 25.20 5.55
N ILE A 216 -0.41 25.11 5.45
CA ILE A 216 -1.29 26.09 4.78
C ILE A 216 -2.32 26.74 5.71
N ALA A 217 -2.52 26.21 6.93
CA ALA A 217 -3.34 26.78 7.99
C ALA A 217 -2.89 26.29 9.37
#